data_AF-A0A4P6GRH9-F1
#
_entry.id   AF-A0A4P6GRH9-F1
#
_cell.length_a   1.000
_cell.length_b   1.000
_cell.length_c   1.000
_cell.angle_alpha   90.00
_cell.angle_beta   90.00
_cell.angle_gamma   90.00
#
_symmetry.space_group_name_H-M   'P 1'
#
loop_
_entity.id
_entity.type
_entity.pdbx_description
1 polymer ?
#
loop_
_entity_poly.entity_id
_entity_poly.type
_entity_poly.pdbx_seq_one_letter_code
_entity_poly.pdbx_strand_id
1 'polypeptide(L)'
;MSITAASASATFTADEIAVKSALGGASWLLSSFSKNINLGNVGAGGMDTGSSPASGYVAVYVIYNPVSGVSALLGKNATASIQPEVYSGANMPSGYTASALIGVWPTNGSGQFVVGFMQGRQVSIAGLQVLSSSVQQASFVSLSLAAAVPPNAKTAKGYMRVGSSSPANNLGQISSNSVGLDQTVVEGGYTNATSAFSVAMLTLQTLFYTATTSTGTFNSSITITSYTF
;
A
#
# COMPACT_ATOMS: atom_id res chain seq x y z
N MET A 1 5.91 10.45 -6.65
CA MET A 1 7.17 9.72 -6.35
C MET A 1 7.25 8.50 -7.25
N SER A 2 8.39 8.22 -7.88
CA SER A 2 8.59 7.05 -8.73
C SER A 2 9.92 6.38 -8.39
N ILE A 3 9.90 5.05 -8.25
CA ILE A 3 11.03 4.18 -7.95
C ILE A 3 11.16 3.21 -9.12
N THR A 4 12.14 3.43 -10.00
CA THR A 4 12.31 2.64 -11.24
C THR A 4 13.14 1.38 -11.04
N ALA A 5 13.95 1.34 -9.98
CA ALA A 5 14.71 0.18 -9.51
C ALA A 5 14.71 0.20 -7.99
N ALA A 6 14.81 -0.97 -7.36
CA ALA A 6 14.86 -1.06 -5.90
C ALA A 6 16.01 -0.18 -5.37
N SER A 7 15.69 0.72 -4.44
CA SER A 7 16.62 1.78 -4.01
C SER A 7 16.37 2.18 -2.57
N ALA A 8 17.44 2.46 -1.83
CA ALA A 8 17.32 3.09 -0.51
C ALA A 8 16.91 4.58 -0.62
N SER A 9 17.00 5.17 -1.81
CA SER A 9 16.71 6.58 -2.04
C SER A 9 15.46 6.80 -2.87
N ALA A 10 14.71 7.84 -2.51
CA ALA A 10 13.53 8.30 -3.24
C ALA A 10 13.47 9.83 -3.24
N THR A 11 12.87 10.41 -4.28
CA THR A 11 12.58 11.84 -4.34
C THR A 11 11.08 12.04 -4.43
N PHE A 12 10.54 12.88 -3.54
CA PHE A 12 9.15 13.32 -3.60
C PHE A 12 9.10 14.79 -4.05
N THR A 13 8.20 15.05 -5.00
CA THR A 13 7.95 16.36 -5.56
C THR A 13 6.46 16.68 -5.46
N ALA A 14 6.13 17.94 -5.15
CA ALA A 14 4.78 18.47 -5.21
C ALA A 14 4.83 19.98 -5.44
N ASP A 15 3.86 20.52 -6.18
CA ASP A 15 3.74 21.96 -6.39
C ASP A 15 3.44 22.66 -5.07
N GLU A 16 2.57 22.05 -4.26
CA GLU A 16 2.25 22.49 -2.91
C GLU A 16 2.04 21.31 -1.97
N ILE A 17 2.35 21.51 -0.69
CA ILE A 17 2.05 20.55 0.37
C ILE A 17 1.67 21.27 1.67
N ALA A 18 0.54 20.89 2.23
CA ALA A 18 0.11 21.36 3.54
C ALA A 18 0.70 20.46 4.64
N VAL A 19 1.37 21.08 5.62
CA VAL A 19 1.89 20.41 6.82
C VAL A 19 1.24 21.00 8.06
N LYS A 20 1.08 20.18 9.10
CA LYS A 20 0.42 20.62 10.35
C LYS A 20 1.22 20.25 11.58
N SER A 21 1.10 21.06 12.63
CA SER A 21 1.73 20.75 13.93
C SER A 21 1.02 19.63 14.68
N ALA A 22 -0.30 19.52 14.48
CA ALA A 22 -1.16 18.46 15.02
C ALA A 22 -2.45 18.38 14.18
N LEU A 23 -3.27 17.36 14.42
CA LEU A 23 -4.65 17.36 13.94
C LEU A 23 -5.39 18.57 14.52
N GLY A 24 -6.04 19.35 13.65
CA GLY A 24 -6.66 20.62 14.04
C GLY A 24 -5.69 21.75 14.41
N GLY A 25 -4.36 21.51 14.40
CA GLY A 25 -3.35 22.51 14.75
C GLY A 25 -3.02 23.49 13.63
N ALA A 26 -2.01 24.34 13.90
CA ALA A 26 -1.45 25.27 12.94
C ALA A 26 -1.02 24.55 11.66
N SER A 27 -1.20 25.23 10.52
CA SER A 27 -0.98 24.68 9.19
C SER A 27 -0.07 25.61 8.40
N TRP A 28 0.84 25.03 7.61
CA TRP A 28 1.72 25.75 6.70
C TRP A 28 1.60 25.14 5.31
N LEU A 29 1.57 26.00 4.30
CA LEU A 29 1.59 25.60 2.90
C LEU A 29 3.00 25.80 2.36
N LEU A 30 3.65 24.71 1.98
CA LEU A 30 4.97 24.74 1.37
C LEU A 30 4.79 24.67 -0.14
N SER A 31 5.46 25.54 -0.90
CA SER A 31 5.42 25.54 -2.35
C SER A 31 6.70 24.95 -2.95
N SER A 32 6.62 24.48 -4.20
CA SER A 32 7.75 23.92 -4.97
C SER A 32 8.54 22.87 -4.19
N PHE A 33 7.83 21.96 -3.50
CA PHE A 33 8.46 20.98 -2.64
C PHE A 33 9.18 19.94 -3.48
N SER A 34 10.49 19.78 -3.26
CA SER A 34 11.30 18.71 -3.84
C SER A 34 12.35 18.29 -2.81
N LYS A 35 12.20 17.09 -2.26
CA LYS A 35 13.10 16.56 -1.24
C LYS A 35 13.41 15.09 -1.49
N ASN A 36 14.64 14.72 -1.16
CA ASN A 36 15.12 13.35 -1.18
C ASN A 36 15.02 12.72 0.22
N ILE A 37 14.82 11.42 0.26
CA ILE A 37 15.01 10.56 1.43
C ILE A 37 15.98 9.45 1.06
N ASN A 38 16.86 9.07 2.00
CA ASN A 38 17.72 7.90 1.94
C ASN A 38 17.53 7.06 3.22
N LEU A 39 16.95 5.88 3.06
CA LEU A 39 16.64 4.94 4.14
C LEU A 39 17.86 4.38 4.88
N GLY A 40 19.07 4.57 4.34
CA GLY A 40 20.33 4.23 5.03
C GLY A 40 20.76 5.25 6.08
N ASN A 41 20.15 6.44 6.10
CA ASN A 41 20.44 7.50 7.07
C ASN A 41 19.40 7.53 8.19
N VAL A 42 19.76 8.15 9.33
CA VAL A 42 18.85 8.45 10.43
C VAL A 42 18.73 9.97 10.62
N GLY A 43 17.51 10.45 10.88
CA GLY A 43 17.17 11.86 11.02
C GLY A 43 16.52 12.46 9.77
N ALA A 44 16.61 13.79 9.64
CA ALA A 44 16.02 14.50 8.51
C ALA A 44 16.62 14.02 7.18
N GLY A 45 15.77 13.57 6.25
CA GLY A 45 16.17 12.95 4.99
C GLY A 45 16.44 11.44 5.10
N GLY A 46 16.13 10.79 6.22
CA GLY A 46 16.30 9.34 6.41
C GLY A 46 15.20 8.74 7.29
N MET A 47 15.49 7.64 7.96
CA MET A 47 14.62 7.02 8.97
C MET A 47 14.59 7.84 10.26
N ASP A 48 13.47 7.84 10.97
CA ASP A 48 13.34 8.52 12.25
C ASP A 48 14.17 7.85 13.35
N THR A 49 14.31 6.53 13.26
CA THR A 49 15.23 5.75 14.08
C THR A 49 15.56 4.42 13.40
N GLY A 50 16.69 3.83 13.79
CA GLY A 50 17.11 2.51 13.34
C GLY A 50 17.24 2.38 11.82
N SER A 51 17.18 1.15 11.33
CA SER A 51 17.21 0.82 9.90
C SER A 51 15.81 0.65 9.35
N SER A 52 15.64 0.88 8.04
CA SER A 52 14.42 0.52 7.32
C SER A 52 14.06 -0.97 7.50
N PRO A 53 12.76 -1.31 7.66
CA PRO A 53 12.34 -2.70 7.81
C PRO A 53 12.68 -3.52 6.56
N ALA A 54 13.12 -4.77 6.74
CA ALA A 54 13.21 -5.73 5.66
C ALA A 54 11.83 -6.34 5.39
N SER A 55 11.40 -6.36 4.13
CA SER A 55 10.10 -6.92 3.70
C SER A 55 8.90 -6.35 4.48
N GLY A 56 8.94 -5.06 4.81
CA GLY A 56 7.91 -4.36 5.57
C GLY A 56 7.44 -3.08 4.88
N TYR A 57 7.07 -2.08 5.66
CA TYR A 57 6.56 -0.80 5.14
C TYR A 57 7.20 0.40 5.84
N VAL A 58 7.43 1.47 5.09
CA VAL A 58 7.89 2.77 5.59
C VAL A 58 6.83 3.82 5.30
N ALA A 59 6.32 4.47 6.34
CA ALA A 59 5.59 5.72 6.20
C ALA A 59 6.58 6.84 5.97
N VAL A 60 6.35 7.65 4.94
CA VAL A 60 7.18 8.80 4.59
C VAL A 60 6.38 10.06 4.91
N TYR A 61 6.97 10.91 5.72
CA TYR A 61 6.44 12.20 6.11
C TYR A 61 7.23 13.32 5.48
N VAL A 62 6.56 14.40 5.09
CA VAL A 62 7.21 15.72 5.07
C VAL A 62 7.31 16.21 6.50
N ILE A 63 8.47 16.75 6.86
CA ILE A 63 8.69 17.47 8.12
C ILE A 63 9.10 18.91 7.82
N TYR A 64 8.64 19.83 8.66
CA TYR A 64 8.88 21.26 8.51
C TYR A 64 9.24 21.91 9.84
N ASN A 65 10.22 22.81 9.80
CA ASN A 65 10.60 23.72 10.88
C ASN A 65 9.99 25.10 10.60
N PRO A 66 8.92 25.50 11.30
CA PRO A 66 8.26 26.79 11.09
C PRO A 66 9.11 28.01 11.44
N VAL A 67 10.16 27.85 12.24
CA VAL A 67 11.03 28.95 12.67
C VAL A 67 12.08 29.25 11.61
N SER A 68 12.72 28.22 11.05
CA SER A 68 13.78 28.38 10.04
C SER A 68 13.30 28.27 8.59
N GLY A 69 12.08 27.79 8.36
CA GLY A 69 11.55 27.52 7.02
C GLY A 69 12.12 26.26 6.36
N VAL A 70 12.95 25.48 7.07
CA VAL A 70 13.58 24.28 6.50
C VAL A 70 12.58 23.11 6.47
N SER A 71 12.58 22.37 5.36
CA SER A 71 11.79 21.16 5.19
C SER A 71 12.64 19.96 4.75
N ALA A 72 12.20 18.76 5.13
CA ALA A 72 12.83 17.50 4.79
C ALA A 72 11.78 16.37 4.70
N LEU A 73 12.23 15.17 4.35
CA LEU A 73 11.45 13.95 4.50
C LEU A 73 11.89 13.17 5.75
N LEU A 74 10.99 12.36 6.30
CA LEU A 74 11.27 11.47 7.43
C LEU A 74 10.56 10.14 7.22
N GLY A 75 11.31 9.04 7.22
CA GLY A 75 10.79 7.68 7.16
C GLY A 75 10.50 7.14 8.56
N LYS A 76 9.42 6.38 8.72
CA LYS A 76 9.08 5.67 9.95
C LYS A 76 8.63 4.27 9.63
N ASN A 77 9.09 3.27 10.38
CA ASN A 77 8.61 1.90 10.21
C ASN A 77 7.10 1.83 10.47
N ALA A 78 6.36 1.37 9.47
CA ALA A 78 4.90 1.29 9.42
C ALA A 78 4.39 -0.16 9.35
N THR A 79 5.27 -1.14 9.56
CA THR A 79 4.96 -2.56 9.30
C THR A 79 3.87 -3.10 10.23
N ALA A 80 3.87 -2.68 11.49
CA ALA A 80 3.02 -3.26 12.53
C ALA A 80 1.86 -2.34 12.98
N SER A 81 1.75 -1.12 12.45
CA SER A 81 0.72 -0.18 12.89
C SER A 81 0.38 0.87 11.86
N ILE A 82 -0.87 1.34 11.90
CA ILE A 82 -1.36 2.44 11.09
C ILE A 82 -0.62 3.71 11.48
N GLN A 83 -0.07 4.40 10.49
CA GLN A 83 0.60 5.68 10.68
C GLN A 83 -0.36 6.85 10.46
N PRO A 84 -0.47 7.83 11.38
CA PRO A 84 -1.39 8.96 11.26
C PRO A 84 -0.93 9.98 10.20
N GLU A 85 -1.84 10.88 9.80
CA GLU A 85 -1.56 11.95 8.81
C GLU A 85 -0.52 12.99 9.29
N VAL A 86 -0.38 13.18 10.59
CA VAL A 86 0.68 14.00 11.21
C VAL A 86 1.56 13.06 12.02
N TYR A 87 2.88 13.17 11.88
CA TYR A 87 3.84 12.32 12.57
C TYR A 87 3.62 12.38 14.09
N SER A 88 3.43 11.20 14.70
CA SER A 88 3.20 11.03 16.13
C SER A 88 4.34 10.31 16.86
N GLY A 89 5.46 10.05 16.18
CA GLY A 89 6.61 9.40 16.80
C GLY A 89 7.38 10.34 17.74
N ALA A 90 8.25 9.77 18.57
CA ALA A 90 9.09 10.52 19.50
C ALA A 90 10.40 11.04 18.87
N ASN A 91 10.75 10.60 17.66
CA ASN A 91 12.05 10.84 17.03
C ASN A 91 11.99 11.92 15.94
N MET A 92 11.13 12.93 16.10
CA MET A 92 11.14 14.06 15.18
C MET A 92 12.48 14.82 15.31
N PRO A 93 13.21 15.09 14.23
CA PRO A 93 14.47 15.84 14.31
C PRO A 93 14.27 17.22 14.94
N SER A 94 15.26 17.68 15.71
CA SER A 94 15.17 18.94 16.46
C SER A 94 14.81 20.14 15.56
N GLY A 95 13.87 20.96 16.06
CA GLY A 95 13.36 22.14 15.38
C GLY A 95 12.24 21.88 14.36
N TYR A 96 12.07 20.64 13.89
CA TYR A 96 10.90 20.28 13.09
C TYR A 96 9.72 20.06 14.03
N THR A 97 8.58 20.69 13.73
CA THR A 97 7.39 20.65 14.59
C THR A 97 6.09 20.51 13.80
N ALA A 98 6.17 20.47 12.47
CA ALA A 98 5.02 20.23 11.60
C ALA A 98 5.32 19.10 10.63
N SER A 99 4.30 18.33 10.25
CA SER A 99 4.45 17.23 9.31
C SER A 99 3.19 16.89 8.54
N ALA A 100 3.35 16.09 7.48
CA ALA A 100 2.26 15.47 6.73
C ALA A 100 2.69 14.12 6.16
N LEU A 101 1.85 13.10 6.30
CA LEU A 101 2.05 11.79 5.67
C LEU A 101 1.87 11.93 4.15
N ILE A 102 2.89 11.57 3.38
CA ILE A 102 2.83 11.61 1.91
C ILE A 102 2.70 10.24 1.27
N GLY A 103 2.99 9.16 2.01
CA GLY A 103 2.97 7.81 1.47
C GLY A 103 3.32 6.78 2.51
N VAL A 104 2.82 5.56 2.31
CA VAL A 104 3.31 4.36 3.01
C VAL A 104 3.77 3.40 1.93
N TRP A 105 5.07 3.12 1.86
CA TRP A 105 5.69 2.42 0.75
C TRP A 105 6.29 1.08 1.21
N PRO A 106 6.21 0.00 0.39
CA PRO A 106 6.79 -1.28 0.78
C PRO A 106 8.31 -1.29 0.67
N THR A 107 8.94 -2.15 1.46
CA THR A 107 10.39 -2.39 1.42
C THR A 107 10.68 -3.81 1.00
N ASN A 108 11.80 -4.03 0.30
CA ASN A 108 12.25 -5.38 -0.05
C ASN A 108 13.04 -6.02 1.10
N GLY A 109 13.55 -7.25 0.91
CA GLY A 109 14.35 -7.96 1.90
C GLY A 109 15.65 -7.27 2.33
N SER A 110 16.11 -6.25 1.58
CA SER A 110 17.27 -5.43 1.90
C SER A 110 16.89 -4.07 2.51
N GLY A 111 15.62 -3.83 2.83
CA GLY A 111 15.13 -2.57 3.38
C GLY A 111 15.02 -1.42 2.38
N GLN A 112 15.18 -1.69 1.09
CA GLN A 112 15.06 -0.67 0.03
C GLN A 112 13.60 -0.48 -0.35
N PHE A 113 13.23 0.72 -0.82
CA PHE A 113 11.94 0.92 -1.46
C PHE A 113 11.78 -0.05 -2.64
N VAL A 114 10.62 -0.70 -2.73
CA VAL A 114 10.28 -1.53 -3.90
C VAL A 114 9.99 -0.66 -5.13
N VAL A 115 10.14 -1.26 -6.31
CA VAL A 115 9.77 -0.63 -7.59
C VAL A 115 8.29 -0.31 -7.61
N GLY A 116 7.96 0.91 -8.05
CA GLY A 116 6.59 1.40 -8.10
C GLY A 116 6.50 2.89 -8.39
N PHE A 117 5.27 3.39 -8.47
CA PHE A 117 5.01 4.82 -8.57
C PHE A 117 3.81 5.19 -7.70
N MET A 118 3.77 6.45 -7.27
CA MET A 118 2.65 7.02 -6.54
C MET A 118 2.15 8.27 -7.22
N GLN A 119 0.83 8.30 -7.41
CA GLN A 119 0.06 9.43 -7.90
C GLN A 119 -1.06 9.72 -6.89
N GLY A 120 -1.09 10.95 -6.37
CA GLY A 120 -1.95 11.29 -5.24
C GLY A 120 -1.71 10.33 -4.07
N ARG A 121 -2.78 9.72 -3.55
CA ARG A 121 -2.73 8.72 -2.47
C ARG A 121 -2.79 7.27 -2.95
N GLN A 122 -2.48 7.01 -4.22
CA GLN A 122 -2.42 5.66 -4.77
C GLN A 122 -0.95 5.27 -5.00
N VAL A 123 -0.53 4.15 -4.43
CA VAL A 123 0.77 3.51 -4.67
C VAL A 123 0.54 2.31 -5.58
N SER A 124 1.23 2.27 -6.71
CA SER A 124 1.25 1.13 -7.63
C SER A 124 2.61 0.44 -7.57
N ILE A 125 2.59 -0.88 -7.50
CA ILE A 125 3.76 -1.74 -7.33
C ILE A 125 3.79 -2.82 -8.41
N ALA A 126 4.92 -3.52 -8.53
CA ALA A 126 4.94 -4.78 -9.26
C ALA A 126 3.92 -5.76 -8.65
N GLY A 127 3.20 -6.50 -9.49
CA GLY A 127 2.14 -7.40 -9.05
C GLY A 127 2.64 -8.44 -8.05
N LEU A 128 2.01 -8.49 -6.87
CA LEU A 128 2.30 -9.48 -5.84
C LEU A 128 1.14 -10.47 -5.71
N GLN A 129 1.42 -11.74 -5.99
CA GLN A 129 0.43 -12.81 -5.84
C GLN A 129 0.20 -13.09 -4.35
N VAL A 130 -1.04 -12.94 -3.91
CA VAL A 130 -1.49 -13.16 -2.52
C VAL A 130 -2.31 -14.44 -2.35
N LEU A 131 -2.79 -15.02 -3.47
CA LEU A 131 -3.46 -16.32 -3.49
C LEU A 131 -2.95 -17.15 -4.66
N SER A 132 -2.70 -18.43 -4.39
CA SER A 132 -2.59 -19.50 -5.38
C SER A 132 -3.24 -20.74 -4.77
N SER A 133 -4.37 -21.19 -5.32
CA SER A 133 -5.19 -22.25 -4.72
C SER A 133 -5.78 -23.18 -5.78
N SER A 134 -5.88 -24.46 -5.42
CA SER A 134 -6.65 -25.49 -6.15
C SER A 134 -7.89 -25.95 -5.37
N VAL A 135 -8.27 -25.21 -4.32
CA VAL A 135 -9.44 -25.51 -3.49
C VAL A 135 -10.54 -24.49 -3.76
N GLN A 136 -11.73 -24.99 -4.14
CA GLN A 136 -12.92 -24.16 -4.36
C GLN A 136 -13.45 -23.58 -3.05
N GLN A 137 -13.98 -22.37 -3.13
CA GLN A 137 -14.58 -21.64 -2.00
C GLN A 137 -15.96 -21.14 -2.41
N ALA A 138 -17.00 -21.83 -1.94
CA ALA A 138 -18.39 -21.51 -2.26
C ALA A 138 -18.98 -20.36 -1.43
N SER A 139 -18.29 -19.95 -0.36
CA SER A 139 -18.65 -18.84 0.52
C SER A 139 -17.41 -17.97 0.78
N PHE A 140 -17.62 -16.70 1.11
CA PHE A 140 -16.54 -15.77 1.36
C PHE A 140 -15.61 -16.25 2.47
N VAL A 141 -14.35 -16.48 2.12
CA VAL A 141 -13.26 -16.80 3.05
C VAL A 141 -12.29 -15.62 3.09
N SER A 142 -11.69 -15.37 4.26
CA SER A 142 -10.73 -14.29 4.43
C SER A 142 -9.43 -14.54 3.65
N LEU A 143 -8.84 -13.45 3.18
CA LEU A 143 -7.58 -13.41 2.46
C LEU A 143 -6.71 -12.33 3.08
N SER A 144 -5.58 -12.73 3.65
CA SER A 144 -4.58 -11.79 4.15
C SER A 144 -3.84 -11.13 2.99
N LEU A 145 -3.71 -9.81 3.07
CA LEU A 145 -2.97 -8.96 2.16
C LEU A 145 -1.73 -8.34 2.82
N ALA A 146 -1.34 -8.80 4.02
CA ALA A 146 -0.28 -8.17 4.80
C ALA A 146 1.06 -8.06 4.05
N ALA A 147 1.33 -9.00 3.14
CA ALA A 147 2.52 -8.99 2.28
C ALA A 147 2.44 -7.99 1.11
N ALA A 148 1.24 -7.55 0.72
CA ALA A 148 1.01 -6.77 -0.50
C ALA A 148 0.60 -5.31 -0.26
N VAL A 149 -0.02 -5.01 0.89
CA VAL A 149 -0.49 -3.67 1.23
C VAL A 149 -0.13 -3.31 2.68
N PRO A 150 0.15 -2.03 3.00
CA PRO A 150 0.44 -1.61 4.36
C PRO A 150 -0.82 -1.60 5.24
N PRO A 151 -0.67 -1.53 6.59
CA PRO A 151 -1.79 -1.32 7.50
C PRO A 151 -2.62 -0.07 7.18
N ASN A 152 -1.99 0.97 6.61
CA ASN A 152 -2.67 2.21 6.20
C ASN A 152 -3.59 2.08 4.98
N ALA A 153 -3.54 0.96 4.26
CA ALA A 153 -4.25 0.89 3.00
C ALA A 153 -5.78 0.92 3.19
N LYS A 154 -6.48 1.62 2.30
CA LYS A 154 -7.93 1.84 2.31
C LYS A 154 -8.64 1.14 1.16
N THR A 155 -7.93 0.86 0.08
CA THR A 155 -8.39 0.04 -1.04
C THR A 155 -7.25 -0.85 -1.49
N ALA A 156 -7.58 -2.00 -2.07
CA ALA A 156 -6.65 -2.83 -2.80
C ALA A 156 -7.16 -3.04 -4.22
N LYS A 157 -6.27 -2.89 -5.20
CA LYS A 157 -6.57 -3.12 -6.62
C LYS A 157 -5.64 -4.17 -7.19
N GLY A 158 -6.15 -4.92 -8.12
CA GLY A 158 -5.45 -6.06 -8.67
C GLY A 158 -6.29 -6.80 -9.69
N TYR A 159 -6.01 -8.07 -9.85
CA TYR A 159 -6.82 -8.97 -10.66
C TYR A 159 -6.93 -10.34 -10.01
N MET A 160 -8.05 -10.99 -10.29
CA MET A 160 -8.29 -12.37 -9.94
C MET A 160 -8.41 -13.18 -11.22
N ARG A 161 -7.85 -14.39 -11.19
CA ARG A 161 -8.05 -15.42 -12.20
C ARG A 161 -8.69 -16.63 -11.54
N VAL A 162 -9.75 -17.13 -12.15
CA VAL A 162 -10.36 -18.42 -11.82
C VAL A 162 -10.26 -19.29 -13.07
N GLY A 163 -9.93 -20.55 -12.92
CA GLY A 163 -9.78 -21.46 -14.05
C GLY A 163 -10.06 -22.91 -13.71
N SER A 164 -10.08 -23.70 -14.77
CA SER A 164 -10.37 -25.12 -14.76
C SER A 164 -9.61 -25.84 -15.88
N SER A 165 -9.38 -27.14 -15.69
CA SER A 165 -8.71 -27.98 -16.69
C SER A 165 -9.58 -28.35 -17.91
N SER A 166 -10.88 -28.02 -17.88
CA SER A 166 -11.87 -28.35 -18.90
C SER A 166 -12.84 -27.17 -19.05
N PRO A 167 -13.57 -27.04 -20.18
CA PRO A 167 -14.59 -26.01 -20.30
C PRO A 167 -15.60 -26.07 -19.14
N ALA A 168 -15.75 -24.95 -18.44
CA ALA A 168 -16.59 -24.79 -17.26
C ALA A 168 -17.13 -23.37 -17.16
N ASN A 169 -18.10 -23.16 -16.25
CA ASN A 169 -18.39 -21.84 -15.72
C ASN A 169 -17.47 -21.56 -14.54
N ASN A 170 -16.59 -20.57 -14.68
CA ASN A 170 -15.64 -20.15 -13.67
C ASN A 170 -16.16 -18.86 -13.02
N LEU A 171 -16.42 -18.91 -11.72
CA LEU A 171 -16.97 -17.79 -10.96
C LEU A 171 -16.04 -17.46 -9.79
N GLY A 172 -15.70 -16.19 -9.65
CA GLY A 172 -14.94 -15.65 -8.54
C GLY A 172 -15.53 -14.34 -8.07
N GLN A 173 -15.42 -14.06 -6.78
CA GLN A 173 -15.81 -12.78 -6.22
C GLN A 173 -14.74 -12.31 -5.25
N ILE A 174 -14.52 -11.00 -5.19
CA ILE A 174 -13.65 -10.34 -4.21
C ILE A 174 -14.49 -9.30 -3.50
N SER A 175 -14.43 -9.24 -2.18
CA SER A 175 -15.23 -8.31 -1.38
C SER A 175 -14.45 -7.77 -0.18
N SER A 176 -14.97 -6.70 0.40
CA SER A 176 -14.41 -6.08 1.60
C SER A 176 -14.67 -6.86 2.88
N ASN A 177 -15.69 -7.74 2.89
CA ASN A 177 -16.10 -8.53 4.06
C ASN A 177 -16.78 -9.86 3.67
N SER A 178 -17.11 -10.68 4.67
CA SER A 178 -17.72 -12.01 4.50
C SER A 178 -19.16 -12.01 3.98
N VAL A 179 -19.82 -10.85 3.84
CA VAL A 179 -21.19 -10.73 3.32
C VAL A 179 -21.27 -10.09 1.93
N GLY A 180 -20.11 -9.79 1.30
CA GLY A 180 -20.07 -9.29 -0.07
C GLY A 180 -20.20 -7.77 -0.24
N LEU A 181 -19.85 -6.97 0.78
CA LEU A 181 -19.78 -5.51 0.59
C LEU A 181 -18.68 -5.11 -0.39
N ASP A 182 -18.97 -4.10 -1.22
CA ASP A 182 -18.10 -3.59 -2.29
C ASP A 182 -17.54 -4.70 -3.19
N GLN A 183 -18.36 -5.71 -3.48
CA GLN A 183 -17.90 -6.88 -4.23
C GLN A 183 -17.67 -6.58 -5.71
N THR A 184 -16.61 -7.18 -6.25
CA THR A 184 -16.39 -7.32 -7.69
C THR A 184 -16.54 -8.79 -8.10
N VAL A 185 -17.22 -9.03 -9.21
CA VAL A 185 -17.44 -10.39 -9.77
C VAL A 185 -16.49 -10.64 -10.93
N VAL A 186 -15.95 -11.85 -11.00
CA VAL A 186 -15.16 -12.39 -12.10
C VAL A 186 -15.91 -13.62 -12.61
N GLU A 187 -16.46 -13.54 -13.81
CA GLU A 187 -17.20 -14.65 -14.42
C GLU A 187 -16.71 -14.88 -15.85
N GLY A 188 -16.64 -16.14 -16.26
CA GLY A 188 -16.27 -16.50 -17.61
C GLY A 188 -16.41 -18.00 -17.89
N GLY A 189 -16.64 -18.33 -19.16
CA GLY A 189 -16.72 -19.71 -19.64
C GLY A 189 -15.36 -20.31 -20.01
N TYR A 190 -15.39 -21.52 -20.57
CA TYR A 190 -14.17 -22.23 -21.01
C TYR A 190 -13.23 -22.53 -19.82
N THR A 191 -11.92 -22.42 -19.99
CA THR A 191 -10.90 -22.86 -19.03
C THR A 191 -10.48 -21.75 -18.05
N ASN A 192 -10.92 -20.51 -18.26
CA ASN A 192 -10.50 -19.39 -17.40
C ASN A 192 -11.40 -18.15 -17.51
N ALA A 193 -11.54 -17.46 -16.38
CA ALA A 193 -12.06 -16.11 -16.23
C ALA A 193 -10.99 -15.23 -15.56
N THR A 194 -10.85 -13.98 -15.99
CA THR A 194 -9.93 -13.02 -15.36
C THR A 194 -10.54 -11.63 -15.43
N SER A 195 -10.55 -10.93 -14.31
CA SER A 195 -11.01 -9.56 -14.24
C SER A 195 -10.22 -8.77 -13.20
N ALA A 196 -10.11 -7.47 -13.45
CA ALA A 196 -9.55 -6.54 -12.49
C ALA A 196 -10.58 -6.26 -11.37
N PHE A 197 -10.08 -5.91 -10.19
CA PHE A 197 -10.91 -5.44 -9.08
C PHE A 197 -10.28 -4.23 -8.43
N SER A 198 -11.12 -3.45 -7.75
CA SER A 198 -10.74 -2.35 -6.86
C SER A 198 -11.74 -2.35 -5.72
N VAL A 199 -11.31 -2.83 -4.55
CA VAL A 199 -12.20 -3.08 -3.41
C VAL A 199 -11.69 -2.33 -2.19
N ALA A 200 -12.60 -1.70 -1.44
CA ALA A 200 -12.30 -1.05 -0.19
C ALA A 200 -11.87 -2.06 0.89
N MET A 201 -11.01 -1.63 1.80
CA MET A 201 -10.61 -2.45 2.94
C MET A 201 -11.30 -1.96 4.21
N LEU A 202 -12.19 -2.81 4.74
CA LEU A 202 -12.89 -2.56 6.01
C LEU A 202 -12.11 -3.13 7.21
N THR A 203 -11.35 -4.19 6.98
CA THR A 203 -10.45 -4.80 7.96
C THR A 203 -9.02 -4.65 7.48
N LEU A 204 -8.10 -4.33 8.39
CA LEU A 204 -6.71 -4.06 8.04
C LEU A 204 -6.12 -5.23 7.26
N GLN A 205 -5.57 -4.90 6.08
CA GLN A 205 -4.86 -5.84 5.22
C GLN A 205 -5.65 -7.14 4.95
N THR A 206 -6.99 -7.07 4.88
CA THR A 206 -7.83 -8.25 4.69
C THR A 206 -8.92 -7.96 3.66
N LEU A 207 -9.03 -8.85 2.68
CA LEU A 207 -10.20 -8.96 1.80
C LEU A 207 -10.83 -10.34 1.97
N PHE A 208 -11.93 -10.58 1.28
CA PHE A 208 -12.59 -11.88 1.24
C PHE A 208 -12.81 -12.30 -0.21
N TYR A 209 -12.82 -13.61 -0.47
CA TYR A 209 -13.07 -14.12 -1.81
C TYR A 209 -13.93 -15.39 -1.83
N THR A 210 -14.61 -15.58 -2.95
CA THR A 210 -15.17 -16.87 -3.41
C THR A 210 -14.49 -17.26 -4.70
N ALA A 211 -14.43 -18.55 -4.99
CA ALA A 211 -13.90 -19.04 -6.26
C ALA A 211 -14.37 -20.48 -6.52
N THR A 212 -15.11 -20.68 -7.60
CA THR A 212 -15.68 -21.98 -7.97
C THR A 212 -15.57 -22.23 -9.47
N THR A 213 -15.63 -23.50 -9.85
CA THR A 213 -15.77 -23.95 -11.24
C THR A 213 -16.83 -25.04 -11.29
N SER A 214 -17.66 -25.07 -12.34
CA SER A 214 -18.69 -26.11 -12.51
C SER A 214 -18.10 -27.50 -12.80
N THR A 215 -16.94 -27.56 -13.44
CA THR A 215 -16.33 -28.79 -13.99
C THR A 215 -14.80 -28.65 -14.08
N GLY A 216 -14.11 -29.79 -14.24
CA GLY A 216 -12.65 -29.84 -14.35
C GLY A 216 -11.91 -29.62 -13.02
N THR A 217 -10.59 -29.67 -13.07
CA THR A 217 -9.72 -29.38 -11.92
C THR A 217 -9.60 -27.87 -11.74
N PHE A 218 -10.05 -27.36 -10.60
CA PHE A 218 -10.05 -25.93 -10.27
C PHE A 218 -8.64 -25.36 -10.02
N ASN A 219 -8.43 -24.11 -10.45
CA ASN A 219 -7.30 -23.29 -10.04
C ASN A 219 -7.71 -21.82 -9.89
N SER A 220 -7.15 -21.10 -8.92
CA SER A 220 -7.40 -19.68 -8.71
C SER A 220 -6.16 -18.94 -8.22
N SER A 221 -6.05 -17.67 -8.60
CA SER A 221 -5.01 -16.77 -8.11
C SER A 221 -5.51 -15.34 -7.97
N ILE A 222 -4.99 -14.63 -6.98
CA ILE A 222 -5.25 -13.20 -6.75
C ILE A 222 -3.91 -12.48 -6.67
N THR A 223 -3.78 -11.40 -7.42
CA THR A 223 -2.57 -10.56 -7.47
C THR A 223 -2.95 -9.11 -7.18
N ILE A 224 -2.20 -8.47 -6.26
CA ILE A 224 -2.36 -7.05 -5.94
C ILE A 224 -1.34 -6.24 -6.72
N THR A 225 -1.77 -5.14 -7.31
CA THR A 225 -0.92 -4.25 -8.12
C THR A 225 -0.91 -2.82 -7.60
N SER A 226 -1.89 -2.41 -6.79
CA SER A 226 -1.88 -1.10 -6.15
C SER A 226 -2.78 -1.04 -4.91
N TYR A 227 -2.60 0.01 -4.12
CA TYR A 227 -3.46 0.35 -2.99
C TYR A 227 -3.57 1.87 -2.84
N THR A 228 -4.64 2.33 -2.19
CA THR A 228 -4.71 3.70 -1.65
C THR A 228 -4.50 3.70 -0.15
N PHE A 229 -4.15 4.84 0.45
CA PHE A 229 -3.97 5.01 1.89
C PHE A 229 -4.62 6.29 2.42
#